data_AF-A0AAN4HK03-F1
#
_entry.id   AF-A0AAN4HK03-F1
#
_cell.length_a   1.000
_cell.length_b   1.000
_cell.length_c   1.000
_cell.angle_alpha   90.00
_cell.angle_beta   90.00
_cell.angle_gamma   90.00
#
_symmetry.space_group_name_H-M   'P 1'
#
loop_
_entity.id
_entity.type
_entity.pdbx_description
1 polymer ?
#
loop_
_entity_poly.entity_id
_entity_poly.type
_entity_poly.pdbx_seq_one_letter_code
_entity_poly.pdbx_strand_id
1 'polypeptide(L)'
;MALFVRTDVINEITDELARIAIKLKLDTKANTIVENVRAETFFCDLFNIIYDLNLKNLNYEDTNTPSIDLGDEKAGVSYQITSTNTKDKVLDCTSKFQKYDWDKKFKILNIFMIGEKKKYYKLPKFETFELNVIDIVDIGKEIEKLSLDKLKLINEYMKKELKFEYNSYKPVFHEREHYFGLTFMLTGLYRKRINSKVVDANINEFGNILSRINPRARELMYAILLNSSMGDKNNDLVYTFDEIQKDLKWDDELLLREFDVLVKFHFTRPMSGIEEITRTHNGYNIGIGSKHTNIIEEYLNGSPMILECPHFKSHGIKFFTSVFKYVFVKSGNEKYKSELQKIFIDLDFTILN
;
A
#
# COMPACT_ATOMS: atom_id res chain seq x y z
N MET A 1 8.64 -8.92 19.42
CA MET A 1 8.93 -7.62 18.78
C MET A 1 7.68 -6.76 18.96
N ALA A 2 7.79 -5.61 19.61
CA ALA A 2 6.66 -4.69 19.74
C ALA A 2 6.57 -3.89 18.44
N LEU A 3 5.46 -4.00 17.72
CA LEU A 3 5.15 -3.15 16.56
C LEU A 3 4.51 -1.85 17.07
N PHE A 4 5.00 -0.72 16.56
CA PHE A 4 4.43 0.58 16.88
C PHE A 4 3.14 0.77 16.07
N VAL A 5 1.99 0.57 16.73
CA VAL A 5 0.64 0.75 16.15
C VAL A 5 0.50 2.08 15.38
N ARG A 6 1.19 3.13 15.82
CA ARG A 6 1.21 4.43 15.13
C ARG A 6 1.73 4.33 13.70
N THR A 7 2.83 3.61 13.48
CA THR A 7 3.46 3.45 12.17
C THR A 7 2.54 2.69 11.22
N ASP A 8 1.89 1.62 11.69
CA ASP A 8 0.95 0.83 10.89
C ASP A 8 -0.25 1.68 10.45
N VAL A 9 -0.84 2.46 11.36
CA VAL A 9 -1.98 3.33 11.04
C VAL A 9 -1.59 4.44 10.05
N ILE A 10 -0.40 5.05 10.20
CA ILE A 10 0.08 6.07 9.27
C ILE A 10 0.28 5.47 7.86
N ASN A 11 0.89 4.29 7.78
CA ASN A 11 1.09 3.60 6.51
C ASN A 11 -0.24 3.28 5.82
N GLU A 12 -1.22 2.75 6.56
CA GLU A 12 -2.56 2.49 6.03
C GLU A 12 -3.21 3.77 5.46
N ILE A 13 -3.20 4.87 6.22
CA ILE A 13 -3.74 6.15 5.77
C ILE A 13 -3.02 6.65 4.51
N THR A 14 -1.69 6.56 4.49
CA THR A 14 -0.86 7.04 3.37
C THR A 14 -1.11 6.23 2.09
N ASP A 15 -1.24 4.92 2.22
CA ASP A 15 -1.58 4.03 1.11
C ASP A 15 -2.96 4.35 0.52
N GLU A 16 -3.98 4.59 1.35
CA GLU A 16 -5.31 4.95 0.86
C GLU A 16 -5.34 6.32 0.19
N LEU A 17 -4.64 7.32 0.75
CA LEU A 17 -4.46 8.62 0.10
C LEU A 17 -3.83 8.47 -1.30
N ALA A 18 -2.74 7.70 -1.40
CA ALA A 18 -2.07 7.46 -2.67
C ALA A 18 -3.01 6.81 -3.70
N ARG A 19 -3.85 5.87 -3.28
CA ARG A 19 -4.83 5.22 -4.17
C ARG A 19 -5.89 6.19 -4.68
N ILE A 20 -6.39 7.09 -3.85
CA ILE A 20 -7.31 8.16 -4.29
C ILE A 20 -6.66 9.00 -5.38
N ALA A 21 -5.42 9.45 -5.17
CA ALA A 21 -4.68 10.25 -6.13
C ALA A 21 -4.48 9.52 -7.48
N ILE A 22 -4.14 8.23 -7.43
CA ILE A 22 -3.96 7.40 -8.62
C ILE A 22 -5.29 7.20 -9.36
N LYS A 23 -6.37 6.83 -8.64
CA LYS A 23 -7.71 6.61 -9.21
C LYS A 23 -8.17 7.83 -10.01
N LEU A 24 -8.14 9.01 -9.39
CA LEU A 24 -8.60 10.25 -10.01
C LEU A 24 -7.73 10.71 -11.18
N LYS A 25 -6.44 10.32 -11.19
CA LYS A 25 -5.54 10.57 -12.32
C LYS A 25 -5.88 9.70 -13.54
N LEU A 26 -6.41 8.50 -13.33
CA LEU A 26 -6.70 7.51 -14.39
C LEU A 26 -8.11 7.64 -14.97
N ASP A 27 -9.02 8.37 -14.33
CA ASP A 27 -10.42 8.46 -14.74
C ASP A 27 -10.65 9.24 -16.05
N THR A 28 -11.61 8.77 -16.85
CA THR A 28 -12.04 9.42 -18.10
C THR A 28 -12.92 10.64 -17.82
N LYS A 29 -12.94 11.63 -18.73
CA LYS A 29 -13.61 12.93 -18.55
C LYS A 29 -15.06 12.90 -18.02
N ALA A 30 -15.85 11.89 -18.40
CA ALA A 30 -17.24 11.76 -17.94
C ALA A 30 -17.33 11.21 -16.50
N ASN A 31 -16.41 10.33 -16.12
CA ASN A 31 -16.32 9.78 -14.76
C ASN A 31 -15.75 10.82 -13.79
N THR A 32 -14.85 11.69 -14.27
CA THR A 32 -14.18 12.73 -13.48
C THR A 32 -15.15 13.68 -12.77
N ILE A 33 -16.31 14.00 -13.35
CA ILE A 33 -17.25 14.95 -12.72
C ILE A 33 -17.88 14.35 -11.45
N VAL A 34 -18.37 13.11 -11.55
CA VAL A 34 -18.97 12.40 -10.40
C VAL A 34 -17.92 12.13 -9.34
N GLU A 35 -16.72 11.71 -9.75
CA GLU A 35 -15.63 11.41 -8.83
C GLU A 35 -15.06 12.67 -8.17
N ASN A 36 -15.06 13.83 -8.83
CA ASN A 36 -14.68 15.11 -8.21
C ASN A 36 -15.67 15.52 -7.10
N VAL A 37 -16.98 15.43 -7.33
CA VAL A 37 -17.99 15.74 -6.30
C VAL A 37 -17.88 14.78 -5.10
N ARG A 38 -17.60 13.51 -5.36
CA ARG A 38 -17.31 12.52 -4.31
C ARG A 38 -16.03 12.87 -3.55
N ALA A 39 -14.98 13.27 -4.26
CA ALA A 39 -13.74 13.70 -3.64
C ALA A 39 -13.93 14.95 -2.77
N GLU A 40 -14.70 15.94 -3.22
CA GLU A 40 -15.04 17.12 -2.41
C GLU A 40 -15.69 16.73 -1.08
N THR A 41 -16.70 15.86 -1.14
CA THR A 41 -17.39 15.35 0.05
C THR A 41 -16.43 14.59 0.96
N PHE A 42 -15.63 13.69 0.41
CA PHE A 42 -14.65 12.92 1.15
C PHE A 42 -13.60 13.80 1.86
N PHE A 43 -13.04 14.78 1.14
CA PHE A 43 -12.02 15.67 1.70
C PHE A 43 -12.62 16.68 2.69
N CYS A 44 -13.91 17.03 2.58
CA CYS A 44 -14.62 17.85 3.55
C CYS A 44 -14.58 17.22 4.94
N ASP A 45 -15.07 15.98 5.06
CA ASP A 45 -15.11 15.28 6.34
C ASP A 45 -13.70 14.93 6.84
N LEU A 46 -12.78 14.58 5.92
CA LEU A 46 -11.38 14.34 6.28
C LEU A 46 -10.71 15.59 6.88
N PHE A 47 -10.88 16.76 6.26
CA PHE A 47 -10.29 18.01 6.75
C PHE A 47 -10.94 18.47 8.05
N ASN A 48 -12.23 18.21 8.26
CA ASN A 48 -12.88 18.43 9.55
C ASN A 48 -12.20 17.63 10.67
N ILE A 49 -11.85 16.37 10.40
CA ILE A 49 -11.13 15.52 11.38
C ILE A 49 -9.69 16.01 11.59
N ILE A 50 -8.95 16.31 10.52
CA ILE A 50 -7.53 16.70 10.59
C ILE A 50 -7.39 18.03 11.34
N TYR A 51 -8.16 19.04 10.95
CA TYR A 51 -7.98 20.43 11.38
C TYR A 51 -8.99 20.90 12.44
N ASP A 52 -9.88 20.03 12.92
CA ASP A 52 -10.96 20.36 13.86
C ASP A 52 -11.85 21.51 13.34
N LEU A 53 -12.16 21.46 12.04
CA LEU A 53 -13.01 22.43 11.35
C LEU A 53 -14.46 21.93 11.26
N ASN A 54 -15.34 22.83 10.84
CA ASN A 54 -16.73 22.54 10.50
C ASN A 54 -17.01 22.99 9.05
N LEU A 55 -16.16 22.53 8.13
CA LEU A 55 -16.32 22.70 6.69
C LEU A 55 -17.63 22.08 6.23
N LYS A 56 -18.30 22.79 5.33
CA LYS A 56 -19.44 22.29 4.57
C LYS A 56 -19.13 22.35 3.09
N ASN A 57 -19.70 21.41 2.32
CA ASN A 57 -19.72 21.52 0.88
C ASN A 57 -20.70 22.63 0.46
N LEU A 58 -20.17 23.70 -0.13
CA LEU A 58 -20.91 24.89 -0.52
C LEU A 58 -21.85 24.61 -1.71
N ASN A 59 -21.54 23.60 -2.52
CA ASN A 59 -22.39 23.18 -3.64
C ASN A 59 -23.72 22.55 -3.19
N TYR A 60 -23.87 22.18 -1.91
CA TYR A 60 -25.14 21.70 -1.35
C TYR A 60 -26.10 22.81 -0.93
N GLU A 61 -25.57 23.98 -0.55
CA GLU A 61 -26.38 25.13 -0.16
C GLU A 61 -26.68 26.04 -1.37
N ASP A 62 -25.72 26.19 -2.29
CA ASP A 62 -25.88 26.97 -3.52
C ASP A 62 -25.20 26.25 -4.70
N THR A 63 -26.00 25.75 -5.65
CA THR A 63 -25.48 25.01 -6.80
C THR A 63 -24.56 25.90 -7.64
N ASN A 64 -23.31 25.45 -7.83
CA ASN A 64 -22.23 26.15 -8.56
C ASN A 64 -21.62 27.34 -7.82
N THR A 65 -21.28 27.19 -6.54
CA THR A 65 -20.49 28.20 -5.83
C THR A 65 -19.16 28.40 -6.58
N PRO A 66 -18.92 29.59 -7.17
CA PRO A 66 -17.75 29.76 -8.02
C PRO A 66 -16.48 29.81 -7.18
N SER A 67 -15.46 29.05 -7.57
CA SER A 67 -14.08 29.12 -7.07
C SER A 67 -13.75 28.48 -5.72
N ILE A 68 -14.73 28.00 -4.98
CA ILE A 68 -14.51 27.28 -3.72
C ILE A 68 -15.55 26.19 -3.62
N ASP A 69 -15.13 25.03 -3.11
CA ASP A 69 -16.01 23.87 -2.97
C ASP A 69 -16.43 23.70 -1.51
N LEU A 70 -15.53 24.01 -0.57
CA LEU A 70 -15.77 23.84 0.87
C LEU A 70 -15.56 25.16 1.64
N GLY A 71 -16.34 25.37 2.69
CA GLY A 71 -16.19 26.55 3.56
C GLY A 71 -16.62 26.30 5.01
N ASP A 72 -15.85 26.88 5.92
CA ASP A 72 -16.21 27.07 7.33
C ASP A 72 -16.21 28.60 7.58
N GLU A 73 -17.40 29.20 7.52
CA GLU A 73 -17.53 30.66 7.69
C GLU A 73 -17.14 31.12 9.09
N LYS A 74 -17.27 30.26 10.12
CA LYS A 74 -16.92 30.60 11.50
C LYS A 74 -15.40 30.65 11.68
N ALA A 75 -14.70 29.69 11.09
CA ALA A 75 -13.23 29.68 11.08
C ALA A 75 -12.66 30.66 10.03
N GLY A 76 -13.47 31.10 9.06
CA GLY A 76 -13.02 31.93 7.95
C GLY A 76 -12.11 31.16 6.98
N VAL A 77 -12.27 29.84 6.87
CA VAL A 77 -11.43 28.97 6.05
C VAL A 77 -12.23 28.41 4.88
N SER A 78 -11.63 28.40 3.69
CA SER A 78 -12.22 27.82 2.47
C SER A 78 -11.24 26.91 1.76
N TYR A 79 -11.78 25.95 1.01
CA TYR A 79 -11.02 25.04 0.17
C TYR A 79 -11.58 24.99 -1.25
N GLN A 80 -10.68 25.07 -2.24
CA GLN A 80 -10.91 24.56 -3.58
C GLN A 80 -10.23 23.20 -3.69
N ILE A 81 -11.01 22.17 -4.00
CA ILE A 81 -10.56 20.81 -4.28
C ILE A 81 -10.36 20.68 -5.79
N THR A 82 -9.21 20.14 -6.21
CA THR A 82 -8.91 20.00 -7.65
C THR A 82 -7.96 18.84 -7.93
N SER A 83 -8.20 18.12 -9.02
CA SER A 83 -7.23 17.16 -9.60
C SER A 83 -6.25 17.83 -10.57
N THR A 84 -6.52 19.07 -10.99
CA THR A 84 -5.65 19.84 -11.89
C THR A 84 -4.59 20.61 -11.11
N ASN A 85 -3.32 20.42 -11.48
CA ASN A 85 -2.16 21.01 -10.81
C ASN A 85 -1.46 22.13 -11.62
N THR A 86 -2.19 22.86 -12.47
CA THR A 86 -1.61 23.94 -13.28
C THR A 86 -1.58 25.27 -12.53
N LYS A 87 -0.62 26.13 -12.87
CA LYS A 87 -0.57 27.52 -12.35
C LYS A 87 -1.83 28.29 -12.74
N ASP A 88 -2.33 28.08 -13.96
CA ASP A 88 -3.54 28.75 -14.46
C ASP A 88 -4.76 28.42 -13.61
N LYS A 89 -4.88 27.18 -13.11
CA LYS A 89 -5.96 26.79 -12.19
C LYS A 89 -5.89 27.56 -10.86
N VAL A 90 -4.68 27.77 -10.33
CA VAL A 90 -4.47 28.59 -9.11
C VAL A 90 -4.85 30.05 -9.36
N LEU A 91 -4.40 30.62 -10.48
CA LEU A 91 -4.69 32.02 -10.83
C LEU A 91 -6.17 32.28 -11.13
N ASP A 92 -6.82 31.36 -11.84
CA ASP A 92 -8.26 31.40 -12.12
C ASP A 92 -9.08 31.34 -10.83
N CYS A 93 -8.71 30.43 -9.92
CA CYS A 93 -9.31 30.33 -8.59
C CYS A 93 -9.14 31.66 -7.83
N THR A 94 -7.93 32.19 -7.67
CA THR A 94 -7.73 33.42 -6.90
C THR A 94 -8.46 34.63 -7.51
N SER A 95 -8.51 34.71 -8.85
CA SER A 95 -9.20 35.80 -9.54
C SER A 95 -10.72 35.74 -9.32
N LYS A 96 -11.31 34.54 -9.39
CA LYS A 96 -12.73 34.34 -9.08
C LYS A 96 -13.00 34.58 -7.59
N PHE A 97 -12.11 34.15 -6.71
CA PHE A 97 -12.23 34.37 -5.28
C PHE A 97 -12.41 35.85 -4.92
N GLN A 98 -11.59 36.72 -5.52
CA GLN A 98 -11.74 38.17 -5.37
C GLN A 98 -12.97 38.72 -6.10
N LYS A 99 -13.26 38.25 -7.32
CA LYS A 99 -14.42 38.72 -8.11
C LYS A 99 -15.75 38.51 -7.39
N TYR A 100 -15.88 37.42 -6.65
CA TYR A 100 -17.09 37.07 -5.90
C TYR A 100 -17.04 37.53 -4.42
N ASP A 101 -16.06 38.37 -4.05
CA ASP A 101 -15.90 38.90 -2.69
C ASP A 101 -15.84 37.80 -1.59
N TRP A 102 -15.32 36.62 -1.91
CA TRP A 102 -15.23 35.52 -0.94
C TRP A 102 -14.30 35.86 0.22
N ASP A 103 -13.35 36.76 0.01
CA ASP A 103 -12.44 37.29 1.02
C ASP A 103 -13.15 38.08 2.14
N LYS A 104 -14.40 38.50 1.95
CA LYS A 104 -15.24 39.07 3.02
C LYS A 104 -15.66 38.01 4.05
N LYS A 105 -15.84 36.77 3.62
CA LYS A 105 -16.27 35.64 4.46
C LYS A 105 -15.10 34.77 4.91
N PHE A 106 -14.15 34.50 4.00
CA PHE A 106 -13.06 33.57 4.22
C PHE A 106 -11.72 34.30 4.13
N LYS A 107 -10.94 34.29 5.21
CA LYS A 107 -9.61 34.91 5.28
C LYS A 107 -8.50 33.98 4.81
N ILE A 108 -8.79 32.68 4.70
CA ILE A 108 -7.85 31.66 4.24
C ILE A 108 -8.47 30.92 3.05
N LEU A 109 -7.76 30.95 1.92
CA LEU A 109 -8.05 30.15 0.74
C LEU A 109 -7.00 29.04 0.60
N ASN A 110 -7.42 27.80 0.80
CA ASN A 110 -6.62 26.63 0.51
C ASN A 110 -6.99 26.07 -0.86
N ILE A 111 -6.03 25.95 -1.77
CA ILE A 111 -6.20 25.20 -3.01
C ILE A 111 -5.55 23.83 -2.79
N PHE A 112 -6.39 22.82 -2.59
CA PHE A 112 -5.97 21.45 -2.38
C PHE A 112 -5.94 20.66 -3.68
N MET A 113 -4.75 20.15 -4.00
CA MET A 113 -4.50 19.30 -5.16
C MET A 113 -4.47 17.84 -4.71
N ILE A 114 -5.40 17.04 -5.24
CA ILE A 114 -5.52 15.62 -4.83
C ILE A 114 -4.31 14.79 -5.30
N GLY A 115 -3.64 15.22 -6.39
CA GLY A 115 -2.34 14.69 -6.79
C GLY A 115 -1.19 15.63 -6.41
N GLU A 116 0.04 15.24 -6.74
CA GLU A 116 1.21 16.09 -6.48
C GLU A 116 1.11 17.45 -7.18
N LYS A 117 1.35 18.52 -6.43
CA LYS A 117 1.43 19.86 -6.99
C LYS A 117 2.76 20.07 -7.73
N LYS A 118 2.75 20.97 -8.71
CA LYS A 118 3.99 21.41 -9.38
C LYS A 118 4.69 22.48 -8.53
N LYS A 119 6.00 22.65 -8.74
CA LYS A 119 6.70 23.84 -8.23
C LYS A 119 6.23 25.06 -9.02
N TYR A 120 5.46 25.94 -8.37
CA TYR A 120 5.02 27.20 -8.96
C TYR A 120 6.03 28.31 -8.68
N TYR A 121 6.56 28.93 -9.73
CA TYR A 121 7.34 30.16 -9.57
C TYR A 121 6.41 31.35 -9.34
N LYS A 122 6.64 32.07 -8.23
CA LYS A 122 6.01 33.35 -7.88
C LYS A 122 4.48 33.31 -7.94
N LEU A 123 3.86 32.83 -6.87
CA LEU A 123 2.41 33.01 -6.65
C LEU A 123 2.12 34.42 -6.14
N PRO A 124 0.96 35.01 -6.53
CA PRO A 124 0.55 36.32 -6.01
C PRO A 124 0.33 36.27 -4.51
N LYS A 125 0.60 37.39 -3.84
CA LYS A 125 0.19 37.63 -2.46
C LYS A 125 -1.00 38.57 -2.47
N PHE A 126 -1.91 38.36 -1.53
CA PHE A 126 -3.13 39.15 -1.40
C PHE A 126 -3.15 39.81 -0.03
N GLU A 127 -3.69 41.03 0.03
CA GLU A 127 -3.80 41.79 1.29
C GLU A 127 -5.00 41.33 2.12
N THR A 128 -6.06 40.85 1.47
CA THR A 128 -7.35 40.56 2.11
C THR A 128 -7.53 39.11 2.55
N PHE A 129 -6.71 38.18 2.04
CA PHE A 129 -6.73 36.77 2.40
C PHE A 129 -5.36 36.09 2.21
N GLU A 130 -5.16 34.98 2.90
CA GLU A 130 -4.00 34.10 2.74
C GLU A 130 -4.26 33.03 1.68
N LEU A 131 -3.33 32.86 0.74
CA LEU A 131 -3.37 31.79 -0.25
C LEU A 131 -2.41 30.66 0.12
N ASN A 132 -2.95 29.46 0.30
CA ASN A 132 -2.20 28.23 0.50
C ASN A 132 -2.43 27.27 -0.66
N VAL A 133 -1.36 26.68 -1.19
CA VAL A 133 -1.43 25.62 -2.21
C VAL A 133 -0.82 24.36 -1.64
N ILE A 134 -1.69 23.42 -1.32
CA ILE A 134 -1.37 22.18 -0.62
C ILE A 134 -1.70 20.99 -1.51
N ASP A 135 -0.97 19.90 -1.34
CA ASP A 135 -1.25 18.65 -2.04
C ASP A 135 -1.37 17.47 -1.08
N ILE A 136 -1.62 16.29 -1.64
CA ILE A 136 -1.79 15.07 -0.85
C ILE A 136 -0.54 14.67 -0.05
N VAL A 137 0.65 15.05 -0.52
CA VAL A 137 1.91 14.81 0.19
C VAL A 137 2.03 15.74 1.39
N ASP A 138 1.60 17.00 1.26
CA ASP A 138 1.52 17.93 2.38
C ASP A 138 0.51 17.45 3.43
N ILE A 139 -0.65 16.94 3.01
CA ILE A 139 -1.65 16.35 3.93
C ILE A 139 -1.08 15.13 4.67
N GLY A 140 -0.37 14.23 3.98
CA GLY A 140 0.30 13.09 4.62
C GLY A 140 1.23 13.52 5.75
N LYS A 141 2.05 14.56 5.53
CA LYS A 141 2.94 15.12 6.55
C LYS A 141 2.21 15.76 7.72
N GLU A 142 1.06 16.39 7.50
CA GLU A 142 0.25 16.93 8.59
C GLU A 142 -0.37 15.80 9.42
N ILE A 143 -0.85 14.73 8.78
CA ILE A 143 -1.41 13.55 9.45
C ILE A 143 -0.36 12.88 10.36
N GLU A 144 0.89 12.74 9.90
CA GLU A 144 1.97 12.13 10.68
C GLU A 144 2.21 12.79 12.05
N LYS A 145 1.85 14.08 12.19
CA LYS A 145 2.02 14.88 13.41
C LYS A 145 0.87 14.73 14.41
N LEU A 146 -0.26 14.13 14.02
CA LEU A 146 -1.47 14.06 14.84
C LEU A 146 -1.38 13.06 16.00
N SER A 147 -2.25 13.17 17.00
CA SER A 147 -2.34 12.18 18.09
C SER A 147 -2.75 10.80 17.56
N LEU A 148 -2.41 9.73 18.29
CA LEU A 148 -2.81 8.37 17.91
C LEU A 148 -4.33 8.22 17.78
N ASP A 149 -5.10 8.90 18.63
CA ASP A 149 -6.56 8.84 18.58
C ASP A 149 -7.11 9.51 17.31
N LYS A 150 -6.55 10.66 16.89
CA LYS A 150 -6.89 11.27 15.60
C LYS A 150 -6.51 10.37 14.42
N LEU A 151 -5.33 9.74 14.46
CA LEU A 151 -4.90 8.80 13.43
C LEU A 151 -5.89 7.62 13.30
N LYS A 152 -6.34 7.05 14.41
CA LYS A 152 -7.35 5.99 14.39
C LYS A 152 -8.68 6.46 13.82
N LEU A 153 -9.14 7.65 14.23
CA LEU A 153 -10.38 8.23 13.72
C LEU A 153 -10.33 8.46 12.20
N ILE A 154 -9.21 8.99 11.69
CA ILE A 154 -8.97 9.17 10.25
C ILE A 154 -9.02 7.82 9.54
N ASN A 155 -8.32 6.81 10.06
CA ASN A 155 -8.27 5.49 9.45
C ASN A 155 -9.65 4.80 9.41
N GLU A 156 -10.43 4.91 10.49
CA GLU A 156 -11.80 4.39 10.54
C GLU A 156 -12.71 5.09 9.53
N TYR A 157 -12.61 6.42 9.43
CA TYR A 157 -13.31 7.21 8.43
C TYR A 157 -12.95 6.77 7.00
N MET A 158 -11.66 6.66 6.69
CA MET A 158 -11.20 6.22 5.37
C MET A 158 -11.70 4.81 5.02
N LYS A 159 -11.66 3.87 5.96
CA LYS A 159 -12.18 2.49 5.74
C LYS A 159 -13.69 2.44 5.49
N LYS A 160 -14.44 3.40 6.05
CA LYS A 160 -15.90 3.49 5.87
C LYS A 160 -16.26 4.09 4.51
N GLU A 161 -15.59 5.16 4.12
CA GLU A 161 -15.89 5.89 2.88
C GLU A 161 -15.26 5.27 1.65
N LEU A 162 -14.08 4.64 1.79
CA LEU A 162 -13.33 4.09 0.67
C LEU A 162 -13.56 2.58 0.57
N LYS A 163 -14.16 2.17 -0.53
CA LYS A 163 -14.18 0.78 -0.97
C LYS A 163 -13.34 0.65 -2.22
N PHE A 164 -12.06 0.36 -2.05
CA PHE A 164 -11.28 -0.12 -3.16
C PHE A 164 -11.71 -1.55 -3.44
N GLU A 165 -12.44 -1.73 -4.54
CA GLU A 165 -12.45 -3.01 -5.21
C GLU A 165 -11.01 -3.26 -5.63
N TYR A 166 -10.27 -3.95 -4.76
CA TYR A 166 -9.20 -4.79 -5.25
C TYR A 166 -9.86 -5.56 -6.39
N ASN A 167 -9.32 -5.43 -7.60
CA ASN A 167 -9.45 -6.46 -8.62
C ASN A 167 -8.83 -7.72 -8.00
N SER A 168 -9.57 -8.28 -7.07
CA SER A 168 -9.28 -9.44 -6.30
C SER A 168 -9.56 -10.52 -7.31
N TYR A 169 -8.49 -10.97 -7.97
CA TYR A 169 -8.43 -12.38 -8.23
C TYR A 169 -8.69 -13.04 -6.87
N LYS A 170 -9.95 -13.41 -6.64
CA LYS A 170 -10.33 -14.12 -5.43
C LYS A 170 -9.64 -15.46 -5.56
N PRO A 171 -8.87 -15.89 -4.54
CA PRO A 171 -8.26 -17.19 -4.63
C PRO A 171 -9.37 -18.22 -4.82
N VAL A 172 -9.21 -19.08 -5.82
CA VAL A 172 -10.18 -20.13 -6.07
C VAL A 172 -9.89 -21.23 -5.05
N PHE A 173 -10.65 -21.19 -3.96
CA PHE A 173 -10.69 -22.25 -2.96
C PHE A 173 -11.95 -23.08 -3.15
N HIS A 174 -11.84 -24.39 -2.96
CA HIS A 174 -13.01 -25.22 -2.70
C HIS A 174 -12.84 -25.79 -1.28
N GLU A 175 -13.50 -25.13 -0.33
CA GLU A 175 -13.45 -25.54 1.08
C GLU A 175 -13.85 -27.02 1.23
N ARG A 176 -13.01 -27.78 1.94
CA ARG A 176 -13.21 -29.19 2.33
C ARG A 176 -13.23 -30.26 1.23
N GLU A 177 -13.00 -29.90 -0.02
CA GLU A 177 -12.83 -30.90 -1.10
C GLU A 177 -11.41 -30.87 -1.72
N HIS A 178 -10.65 -29.76 -1.66
CA HIS A 178 -9.57 -29.51 -2.63
C HIS A 178 -8.07 -29.48 -2.18
N TYR A 179 -7.73 -30.00 -1.00
CA TYR A 179 -6.32 -30.17 -0.56
C TYR A 179 -6.14 -31.27 0.47
N PHE A 180 -6.97 -32.32 0.37
CA PHE A 180 -6.93 -33.45 1.29
C PHE A 180 -5.57 -34.16 1.25
N GLY A 181 -4.96 -34.34 0.07
CA GLY A 181 -3.65 -34.97 -0.07
C GLY A 181 -2.55 -34.21 0.66
N LEU A 182 -2.49 -32.89 0.46
CA LEU A 182 -1.56 -32.02 1.17
C LEU A 182 -1.83 -32.00 2.67
N THR A 183 -3.09 -31.86 3.09
CA THR A 183 -3.48 -31.83 4.51
C THR A 183 -3.16 -33.15 5.21
N PHE A 184 -3.43 -34.28 4.56
CA PHE A 184 -3.10 -35.60 5.05
C PHE A 184 -1.59 -35.80 5.17
N MET A 185 -0.82 -35.37 4.17
CA MET A 185 0.63 -35.44 4.19
C MET A 185 1.22 -34.57 5.31
N LEU A 186 0.77 -33.32 5.45
CA LEU A 186 1.23 -32.41 6.51
C LEU A 186 0.86 -32.93 7.89
N THR A 187 -0.39 -33.34 8.12
CA THR A 187 -0.82 -33.94 9.40
C THR A 187 -0.04 -35.23 9.74
N GLY A 188 0.33 -36.02 8.71
CA GLY A 188 1.19 -37.19 8.81
C GLY A 188 2.64 -36.88 9.20
N LEU A 189 3.27 -35.88 8.54
CA LEU A 189 4.64 -35.43 8.83
C LEU A 189 4.80 -34.95 10.27
N TYR A 190 3.78 -34.28 10.81
CA TYR A 190 3.76 -33.80 12.20
C TYR A 190 3.16 -34.82 13.20
N ARG A 191 3.08 -36.11 12.83
CA ARG A 191 2.65 -37.23 13.70
C ARG A 191 1.32 -36.97 14.44
N LYS A 192 0.30 -36.44 13.76
CA LYS A 192 -1.03 -36.12 14.33
C LYS A 192 -1.06 -35.05 15.43
N ARG A 193 -0.01 -34.24 15.62
CA ARG A 193 -0.02 -33.12 16.59
C ARG A 193 -0.82 -31.89 16.13
N ILE A 194 -1.21 -31.83 14.85
CA ILE A 194 -1.90 -30.68 14.25
C ILE A 194 -3.23 -31.14 13.67
N ASN A 195 -4.28 -30.39 13.97
CA ASN A 195 -5.64 -30.60 13.49
C ASN A 195 -5.77 -30.16 12.01
N SER A 196 -6.43 -30.95 11.17
CA SER A 196 -6.67 -30.61 9.75
C SER A 196 -7.34 -29.25 9.58
N LYS A 197 -8.29 -28.88 10.45
CA LYS A 197 -8.93 -27.56 10.43
C LYS A 197 -7.95 -26.39 10.58
N VAL A 198 -6.86 -26.60 11.32
CA VAL A 198 -5.81 -25.60 11.49
C VAL A 198 -4.99 -25.50 10.20
N VAL A 199 -4.74 -26.61 9.51
CA VAL A 199 -4.07 -26.60 8.20
C VAL A 199 -4.94 -25.88 7.16
N ASP A 200 -6.24 -26.18 7.10
CA ASP A 200 -7.20 -25.54 6.19
C ASP A 200 -7.27 -24.03 6.43
N ALA A 201 -7.38 -23.60 7.70
CA ALA A 201 -7.39 -22.19 8.07
C ALA A 201 -6.11 -21.47 7.61
N ASN A 202 -4.96 -22.13 7.73
CA ASN A 202 -3.69 -21.57 7.29
C ASN A 202 -3.59 -21.45 5.75
N ILE A 203 -4.11 -22.44 4.99
CA ILE A 203 -4.18 -22.37 3.52
C ILE A 203 -5.04 -21.17 3.09
N ASN A 204 -6.21 -21.03 3.71
CA ASN A 204 -7.14 -19.93 3.41
C ASN A 204 -6.52 -18.57 3.77
N GLU A 205 -5.86 -18.46 4.93
CA GLU A 205 -5.15 -17.26 5.32
C GLU A 205 -4.01 -16.93 4.34
N PHE A 206 -3.27 -17.94 3.89
CA PHE A 206 -2.18 -17.74 2.93
C PHE A 206 -2.69 -17.18 1.60
N GLY A 207 -3.72 -17.78 1.01
CA GLY A 207 -4.29 -17.27 -0.23
C GLY A 207 -4.95 -15.89 -0.06
N ASN A 208 -5.55 -15.61 1.11
CA ASN A 208 -6.05 -14.27 1.42
C ASN A 208 -4.92 -13.23 1.48
N ILE A 209 -3.78 -13.55 2.09
CA ILE A 209 -2.61 -12.68 2.10
C ILE A 209 -2.10 -12.48 0.67
N LEU A 210 -1.93 -13.55 -0.11
CA LEU A 210 -1.48 -13.47 -1.50
C LEU A 210 -2.41 -12.61 -2.38
N SER A 211 -3.73 -12.66 -2.15
CA SER A 211 -4.71 -11.85 -2.89
C SER A 211 -4.54 -10.34 -2.68
N ARG A 212 -3.92 -9.93 -1.56
CA ARG A 212 -3.63 -8.52 -1.24
C ARG A 212 -2.32 -8.03 -1.86
N ILE A 213 -1.47 -8.94 -2.33
CA ILE A 213 -0.20 -8.64 -2.97
C ILE A 213 -0.43 -8.41 -4.46
N ASN A 214 0.21 -7.39 -5.02
CA ASN A 214 0.08 -7.07 -6.43
C ASN A 214 0.68 -8.20 -7.33
N PRO A 215 0.22 -8.38 -8.58
CA PRO A 215 0.67 -9.49 -9.43
C PRO A 215 2.19 -9.56 -9.66
N ARG A 216 2.89 -8.42 -9.75
CA ARG A 216 4.34 -8.39 -9.94
C ARG A 216 5.08 -8.87 -8.70
N ALA A 217 4.69 -8.41 -7.51
CA ALA A 217 5.27 -8.95 -6.28
C ALA A 217 5.00 -10.46 -6.11
N ARG A 218 3.88 -10.99 -6.63
CA ARG A 218 3.66 -12.45 -6.69
C ARG A 218 4.55 -13.16 -7.72
N GLU A 219 4.82 -12.54 -8.86
CA GLU A 219 5.81 -13.01 -9.85
C GLU A 219 7.22 -13.05 -9.26
N LEU A 220 7.60 -12.02 -8.51
CA LEU A 220 8.86 -12.00 -7.76
C LEU A 220 8.92 -13.15 -6.75
N MET A 221 7.85 -13.38 -5.98
CA MET A 221 7.81 -14.48 -5.02
C MET A 221 7.89 -15.86 -5.70
N TYR A 222 7.23 -16.03 -6.85
CA TYR A 222 7.35 -17.23 -7.67
C TYR A 222 8.79 -17.45 -8.16
N ALA A 223 9.45 -16.41 -8.67
CA ALA A 223 10.86 -16.49 -9.09
C ALA A 223 11.80 -16.81 -7.91
N ILE A 224 11.58 -16.18 -6.75
CA ILE A 224 12.33 -16.47 -5.52
C ILE A 224 12.20 -17.95 -5.16
N LEU A 225 10.99 -18.50 -5.22
CA LEU A 225 10.76 -19.92 -4.91
C LEU A 225 11.51 -20.84 -5.88
N LEU A 226 11.48 -20.57 -7.18
CA LEU A 226 12.19 -21.40 -8.17
C LEU A 226 13.70 -21.45 -7.95
N ASN A 227 14.26 -20.38 -7.41
CA ASN A 227 15.70 -20.22 -7.17
C ASN A 227 16.09 -20.42 -5.69
N SER A 228 15.14 -20.84 -4.83
CA SER A 228 15.42 -21.10 -3.42
C SER A 228 16.00 -22.50 -3.22
N SER A 229 16.99 -22.59 -2.33
CA SER A 229 17.57 -23.83 -1.84
C SER A 229 17.21 -24.07 -0.37
N MET A 230 17.37 -25.31 0.12
CA MET A 230 17.11 -25.63 1.52
C MET A 230 18.33 -25.26 2.37
N GLY A 231 18.17 -24.35 3.33
CA GLY A 231 19.23 -23.99 4.27
C GLY A 231 19.47 -25.05 5.36
N ASP A 232 20.70 -25.11 5.88
CA ASP A 232 21.16 -26.09 6.87
C ASP A 232 20.45 -25.98 8.23
N LYS A 233 19.97 -24.78 8.59
CA LYS A 233 19.27 -24.51 9.85
C LYS A 233 17.78 -24.31 9.59
N ASN A 234 16.95 -24.96 10.39
CA ASN A 234 15.49 -24.78 10.42
C ASN A 234 14.71 -25.05 9.12
N ASN A 235 15.27 -25.67 8.09
CA ASN A 235 14.60 -25.81 6.78
C ASN A 235 14.15 -24.45 6.22
N ASP A 236 14.92 -23.38 6.46
CA ASP A 236 14.62 -22.10 5.86
C ASP A 236 14.89 -22.17 4.33
N LEU A 237 14.09 -21.45 3.54
CA LEU A 237 14.31 -21.35 2.10
C LEU A 237 15.26 -20.20 1.84
N VAL A 238 16.40 -20.49 1.22
CA VAL A 238 17.49 -19.54 1.05
C VAL A 238 17.70 -19.25 -0.44
N TYR A 239 17.79 -17.97 -0.80
CA TYR A 239 18.02 -17.52 -2.17
C TYR A 239 19.01 -16.35 -2.21
N THR A 240 19.53 -16.06 -3.40
CA THR A 240 20.39 -14.89 -3.65
C THR A 240 19.72 -13.92 -4.63
N PHE A 241 19.97 -12.63 -4.49
CA PHE A 241 19.29 -11.60 -5.29
C PHE A 241 19.68 -11.66 -6.78
N ASP A 242 20.95 -11.96 -7.05
CA ASP A 242 21.52 -12.06 -8.40
C ASP A 242 20.82 -13.12 -9.27
N GLU A 243 20.47 -14.28 -8.68
CA GLU A 243 19.77 -15.36 -9.38
C GLU A 243 18.35 -14.95 -9.79
N ILE A 244 17.67 -14.18 -8.94
CA ILE A 244 16.30 -13.70 -9.21
C ILE A 244 16.29 -12.67 -10.33
N GLN A 245 17.24 -11.73 -10.27
CA GLN A 245 17.37 -10.70 -11.29
C GLN A 245 17.63 -11.29 -12.67
N LYS A 246 18.47 -12.33 -12.74
CA LYS A 246 18.77 -13.06 -13.98
C LYS A 246 17.53 -13.72 -14.58
N ASP A 247 16.67 -14.28 -13.75
CA ASP A 247 15.44 -14.97 -14.19
C ASP A 247 14.36 -13.98 -14.65
N LEU A 248 14.11 -12.92 -13.90
CA LEU A 248 13.05 -11.94 -14.20
C LEU A 248 13.44 -10.92 -15.27
N LYS A 249 14.74 -10.64 -15.44
CA LYS A 249 15.26 -9.58 -16.31
C LYS A 249 14.68 -8.19 -16.00
N TRP A 250 14.39 -7.94 -14.74
CA TRP A 250 13.91 -6.64 -14.28
C TRP A 250 15.09 -5.70 -14.00
N ASP A 251 14.85 -4.40 -14.15
CA ASP A 251 15.79 -3.39 -13.65
C ASP A 251 15.78 -3.34 -12.11
N ASP A 252 16.85 -2.78 -11.54
CA ASP A 252 17.06 -2.76 -10.10
C ASP A 252 15.99 -1.96 -9.36
N GLU A 253 15.50 -0.85 -9.94
CA GLU A 253 14.46 -0.01 -9.34
C GLU A 253 13.14 -0.78 -9.20
N LEU A 254 12.73 -1.48 -10.26
CA LEU A 254 11.54 -2.33 -10.27
C LEU A 254 11.67 -3.48 -9.29
N LEU A 255 12.82 -4.17 -9.30
CA LEU A 255 13.07 -5.32 -8.44
C LEU A 255 13.03 -4.91 -6.96
N LEU A 256 13.70 -3.82 -6.59
CA LEU A 256 13.70 -3.27 -5.24
C LEU A 256 12.30 -2.83 -4.77
N ARG A 257 11.51 -2.23 -5.66
CA ARG A 257 10.13 -1.83 -5.35
C ARG A 257 9.26 -3.03 -5.01
N GLU A 258 9.29 -4.08 -5.81
CA GLU A 258 8.48 -5.27 -5.53
C GLU A 258 9.04 -6.09 -4.36
N PHE A 259 10.36 -6.03 -4.13
CA PHE A 259 10.99 -6.61 -2.95
C PHE A 259 10.50 -5.94 -1.65
N ASP A 260 10.37 -4.61 -1.64
CA ASP A 260 9.82 -3.85 -0.52
C ASP A 260 8.39 -4.30 -0.17
N VAL A 261 7.57 -4.62 -1.19
CA VAL A 261 6.24 -5.22 -0.98
C VAL A 261 6.38 -6.56 -0.23
N LEU A 262 7.27 -7.45 -0.65
CA LEU A 262 7.46 -8.73 0.03
C LEU A 262 7.96 -8.57 1.47
N VAL A 263 8.83 -7.60 1.75
CA VAL A 263 9.32 -7.28 3.10
C VAL A 263 8.17 -6.76 3.99
N LYS A 264 7.33 -5.84 3.48
CA LYS A 264 6.17 -5.30 4.19
C LYS A 264 5.16 -6.37 4.58
N PHE A 265 4.97 -7.37 3.72
CA PHE A 265 4.13 -8.54 4.01
C PHE A 265 4.88 -9.65 4.78
N HIS A 266 6.11 -9.39 5.20
CA HIS A 266 6.99 -10.30 5.95
C HIS A 266 7.29 -11.63 5.24
N PHE A 267 7.33 -11.64 3.91
CA PHE A 267 7.67 -12.84 3.14
C PHE A 267 9.18 -13.12 3.06
N THR A 268 10.03 -12.13 3.32
CA THR A 268 11.48 -12.32 3.18
C THR A 268 12.28 -11.46 4.16
N ARG A 269 13.47 -11.94 4.52
CA ARG A 269 14.47 -11.25 5.36
C ARG A 269 15.90 -11.78 5.13
N PRO A 270 16.97 -11.08 5.55
CA PRO A 270 18.35 -11.60 5.49
C PRO A 270 18.65 -12.81 6.41
N MET A 271 19.62 -13.67 6.04
CA MET A 271 19.99 -14.90 6.77
C MET A 271 20.90 -14.70 8.00
N SER A 272 21.82 -13.74 7.97
CA SER A 272 22.67 -13.39 9.12
C SER A 272 22.28 -12.02 9.69
N GLY A 273 22.46 -11.83 11.00
CA GLY A 273 21.92 -10.73 11.81
C GLY A 273 22.18 -9.32 11.27
N ILE A 274 21.30 -8.87 10.39
CA ILE A 274 21.08 -7.47 10.08
C ILE A 274 19.93 -7.02 11.00
N GLU A 275 20.27 -6.64 12.22
CA GLU A 275 19.35 -5.87 13.08
C GLU A 275 19.02 -4.48 12.49
N GLU A 276 19.64 -4.10 11.36
CA GLU A 276 19.46 -2.80 10.74
C GLU A 276 19.57 -2.86 9.19
N ILE A 277 18.47 -3.12 8.48
CA ILE A 277 18.18 -2.35 7.23
C ILE A 277 17.47 -1.04 7.63
N THR A 278 17.85 -0.54 8.81
CA THR A 278 17.54 0.74 9.41
C THR A 278 18.83 1.21 10.09
N ARG A 279 19.96 1.29 9.37
CA ARG A 279 21.12 2.02 9.87
C ARG A 279 21.02 3.47 9.43
N THR A 280 20.91 4.35 10.40
CA THR A 280 21.01 5.80 10.25
C THR A 280 22.34 6.20 9.61
N HIS A 281 22.29 6.85 8.46
CA HIS A 281 23.34 7.77 8.04
C HIS A 281 22.86 9.17 8.44
N ASN A 282 23.55 9.85 9.36
CA ASN A 282 23.19 11.18 9.87
C ASN A 282 21.77 11.30 10.48
N GLY A 283 21.26 10.27 11.16
CA GLY A 283 20.04 10.39 11.98
C GLY A 283 18.70 10.27 11.23
N TYR A 284 18.68 9.75 9.99
CA TYR A 284 17.44 9.44 9.26
C TYR A 284 17.23 7.93 9.11
N ASN A 285 15.98 7.47 9.30
CA ASN A 285 15.56 6.10 8.98
C ASN A 285 15.61 5.90 7.46
N ILE A 286 16.51 5.04 6.99
CA ILE A 286 16.59 4.64 5.58
C ILE A 286 15.55 3.55 5.35
N GLY A 287 14.30 3.92 5.08
CA GLY A 287 13.36 3.02 4.44
C GLY A 287 13.77 2.81 2.98
N ILE A 288 13.52 1.61 2.43
CA ILE A 288 13.65 1.35 1.00
C ILE A 288 12.64 2.26 0.29
N GLY A 289 13.14 3.33 -0.31
CA GLY A 289 12.38 4.52 -0.68
C GLY A 289 13.21 5.81 -0.63
N SER A 290 14.37 5.80 0.02
CA SER A 290 15.35 6.90 -0.09
C SER A 290 16.19 6.80 -1.37
N LYS A 291 16.67 7.95 -1.87
CA LYS A 291 17.44 8.19 -3.12
C LYS A 291 18.82 7.50 -3.21
N HIS A 292 18.99 6.34 -2.59
CA HIS A 292 20.26 5.62 -2.48
C HIS A 292 20.10 4.17 -2.95
N THR A 293 19.67 3.97 -4.21
CA THR A 293 19.62 2.67 -4.90
C THR A 293 20.97 1.95 -4.88
N ASN A 294 22.07 2.68 -5.06
CA ASN A 294 23.42 2.09 -5.12
C ASN A 294 23.88 1.40 -3.82
N ILE A 295 23.35 1.80 -2.65
CA ILE A 295 23.73 1.19 -1.35
C ILE A 295 22.95 -0.12 -1.12
N ILE A 296 21.77 -0.28 -1.72
CA ILE A 296 20.97 -1.49 -1.53
C ILE A 296 21.46 -2.61 -2.46
N GLU A 297 21.85 -2.29 -3.70
CA GLU A 297 22.47 -3.23 -4.65
C GLU A 297 23.74 -3.87 -4.08
N GLU A 298 24.65 -3.08 -3.50
CA GLU A 298 25.94 -3.56 -2.98
C GLU A 298 25.79 -4.51 -1.77
N TYR A 299 24.67 -4.43 -1.04
CA TYR A 299 24.39 -5.25 0.14
C TYR A 299 23.52 -6.48 -0.16
N LEU A 300 22.60 -6.38 -1.14
CA LEU A 300 21.77 -7.51 -1.57
C LEU A 300 22.54 -8.49 -2.46
N ASN A 301 23.53 -7.99 -3.22
CA ASN A 301 24.38 -8.84 -4.07
C ASN A 301 25.34 -9.66 -3.18
N GLY A 302 25.27 -10.99 -3.31
CA GLY A 302 26.12 -11.94 -2.57
C GLY A 302 25.66 -12.30 -1.14
N SER A 303 24.61 -11.69 -0.58
CA SER A 303 24.10 -12.04 0.76
C SER A 303 22.96 -13.07 0.70
N PRO A 304 23.02 -14.20 1.43
CA PRO A 304 21.91 -15.15 1.45
C PRO A 304 20.68 -14.56 2.16
N MET A 305 19.53 -14.64 1.49
CA MET A 305 18.23 -14.19 1.97
C MET A 305 17.37 -15.39 2.35
N ILE A 306 16.53 -15.24 3.36
CA ILE A 306 15.54 -16.22 3.81
C ILE A 306 14.16 -15.80 3.32
N LEU A 307 13.54 -16.68 2.55
CA LEU A 307 12.10 -16.64 2.27
C LEU A 307 11.35 -17.33 3.42
N GLU A 308 10.41 -16.61 4.02
CA GLU A 308 9.60 -17.09 5.14
C GLU A 308 8.14 -16.66 5.02
N CYS A 309 7.27 -17.25 5.84
CA CYS A 309 5.93 -16.71 6.01
C CYS A 309 5.56 -16.79 7.50
N PRO A 310 5.86 -15.74 8.28
CA PRO A 310 5.82 -15.79 9.74
C PRO A 310 4.41 -15.96 10.30
N HIS A 311 3.37 -15.58 9.56
CA HIS A 311 1.97 -15.84 9.93
C HIS A 311 1.72 -17.32 10.23
N PHE A 312 2.43 -18.21 9.51
CA PHE A 312 2.32 -19.66 9.69
C PHE A 312 3.29 -20.26 10.71
N LYS A 313 4.27 -19.49 11.21
CA LYS A 313 5.22 -19.95 12.25
C LYS A 313 4.53 -20.13 13.62
N SER A 314 3.40 -19.48 13.85
CA SER A 314 2.68 -19.40 15.14
C SER A 314 2.15 -20.73 15.70
N HIS A 315 2.20 -21.82 14.94
CA HIS A 315 1.75 -23.15 15.37
C HIS A 315 2.79 -24.25 15.15
N GLY A 316 4.07 -23.89 14.95
CA GLY A 316 5.14 -24.84 14.62
C GLY A 316 5.04 -25.44 13.22
N ILE A 317 4.12 -24.93 12.40
CA ILE A 317 3.90 -25.39 11.04
C ILE A 317 4.86 -24.59 10.17
N LYS A 318 5.92 -25.25 9.68
CA LYS A 318 6.71 -24.69 8.57
C LYS A 318 5.88 -24.82 7.29
N PHE A 319 4.64 -24.32 7.29
CA PHE A 319 3.62 -24.59 6.29
C PHE A 319 4.12 -24.23 4.91
N PHE A 320 4.59 -22.99 4.77
CA PHE A 320 5.16 -22.47 3.54
C PHE A 320 6.35 -23.32 3.05
N THR A 321 7.31 -23.63 3.92
CA THR A 321 8.40 -24.57 3.62
C THR A 321 7.91 -25.98 3.26
N SER A 322 6.79 -26.43 3.84
CA SER A 322 6.28 -27.79 3.65
C SER A 322 5.48 -27.92 2.36
N VAL A 323 4.71 -26.88 1.99
CA VAL A 323 4.13 -26.71 0.65
C VAL A 323 5.25 -26.64 -0.37
N PHE A 324 6.27 -25.82 -0.12
CA PHE A 324 7.45 -25.78 -0.98
C PHE A 324 8.12 -27.15 -1.08
N LYS A 325 8.44 -27.82 0.03
CA LYS A 325 9.05 -29.16 0.00
C LYS A 325 8.16 -30.17 -0.72
N TYR A 326 6.84 -30.12 -0.55
CA TYR A 326 5.94 -30.99 -1.29
C TYR A 326 6.09 -30.82 -2.81
N VAL A 327 6.13 -29.57 -3.26
CA VAL A 327 6.18 -29.24 -4.67
C VAL A 327 7.62 -29.35 -5.24
N PHE A 328 8.64 -29.08 -4.43
CA PHE A 328 10.06 -29.04 -4.78
C PHE A 328 10.81 -30.37 -4.56
N VAL A 329 10.53 -31.14 -3.50
CA VAL A 329 11.12 -32.50 -3.33
C VAL A 329 10.63 -33.45 -4.45
N LYS A 330 9.57 -33.07 -5.16
CA LYS A 330 9.09 -33.73 -6.39
C LYS A 330 9.68 -33.13 -7.69
N SER A 331 10.44 -32.03 -7.63
CA SER A 331 10.88 -31.29 -8.81
C SER A 331 12.16 -31.85 -9.44
N GLY A 332 11.94 -32.83 -10.32
CA GLY A 332 12.69 -32.99 -11.56
C GLY A 332 11.79 -32.86 -12.80
N ASN A 333 10.59 -32.27 -12.65
CA ASN A 333 9.51 -32.34 -13.65
C ASN A 333 8.79 -30.98 -13.83
N GLU A 334 8.74 -30.51 -15.08
CA GLU A 334 8.11 -29.25 -15.53
C GLU A 334 6.64 -29.09 -15.10
N LYS A 335 5.92 -30.20 -14.90
CA LYS A 335 4.53 -30.19 -14.42
C LYS A 335 4.36 -29.43 -13.10
N TYR A 336 5.29 -29.59 -12.15
CA TYR A 336 5.18 -29.00 -10.81
C TYR A 336 5.56 -27.50 -10.78
N LYS A 337 6.35 -27.02 -11.75
CA LYS A 337 6.59 -25.57 -11.92
C LYS A 337 5.32 -24.85 -12.36
N SER A 338 4.58 -25.44 -13.29
CA SER A 338 3.27 -24.94 -13.72
C SER A 338 2.26 -24.90 -12.57
N GLU A 339 2.33 -25.87 -11.65
CA GLU A 339 1.52 -25.86 -10.44
C GLU A 339 1.90 -24.68 -9.52
N LEU A 340 3.18 -24.46 -9.19
CA LEU A 340 3.59 -23.27 -8.43
C LEU A 340 3.14 -21.96 -9.09
N GLN A 341 3.27 -21.87 -10.41
CA GLN A 341 2.84 -20.69 -11.16
C GLN A 341 1.35 -20.39 -10.95
N LYS A 342 0.49 -21.42 -11.01
CA LYS A 342 -0.95 -21.27 -10.77
C LYS A 342 -1.29 -20.75 -9.37
N ILE A 343 -0.58 -21.20 -8.33
CA ILE A 343 -0.81 -20.71 -6.96
C ILE A 343 -0.46 -19.24 -6.82
N PHE A 344 0.71 -18.82 -7.32
CA PHE A 344 1.23 -17.48 -7.05
C PHE A 344 0.74 -16.45 -8.07
N ILE A 345 0.72 -16.80 -9.36
CA ILE A 345 0.33 -15.89 -10.43
C ILE A 345 -1.19 -15.84 -10.55
N ASP A 346 -1.81 -17.02 -10.72
CA ASP A 346 -3.24 -17.16 -11.02
C ASP A 346 -4.12 -17.24 -9.77
N LEU A 347 -3.52 -17.31 -8.57
CA LEU A 347 -4.24 -17.51 -7.30
C LEU A 347 -5.18 -18.73 -7.34
N ASP A 348 -4.79 -19.75 -8.09
CA ASP A 348 -5.50 -21.02 -8.23
C ASP A 348 -4.87 -22.05 -7.28
N PHE A 349 -5.55 -22.27 -6.15
CA PHE A 349 -5.14 -23.22 -5.13
C PHE A 349 -5.76 -24.61 -5.33
N THR A 350 -6.55 -24.81 -6.40
CA THR A 350 -7.23 -26.09 -6.67
C THR A 350 -6.26 -27.24 -6.95
N ILE A 351 -5.02 -26.91 -7.31
CA ILE A 351 -3.94 -27.85 -7.59
C ILE A 351 -3.31 -28.47 -6.34
N LEU A 352 -3.58 -27.93 -5.14
CA LEU A 352 -3.06 -28.47 -3.88
C LEU A 352 -3.78 -29.76 -3.43
N ASN A 353 -4.62 -30.28 -4.32
CA ASN A 353 -5.44 -31.48 -4.17
C ASN A 353 -4.69 -32.79 -4.04
#